data_AF-A0A5B8XGD0-F1
#
_entry.id   AF-A0A5B8XGD0-F1
#
_cell.length_a   1.000
_cell.length_b   1.000
_cell.length_c   1.000
_cell.angle_alpha   90.00
_cell.angle_beta   90.00
_cell.angle_gamma   90.00
#
_symmetry.space_group_name_H-M   'P 1'
#
loop_
_entity.id
_entity.type
_entity.pdbx_description
1 polymer ?
#
loop_
_entity_poly.entity_id
_entity_poly.type
_entity_poly.pdbx_seq_one_letter_code
_entity_poly.pdbx_strand_id
1 'polypeptide(L)'
;MHVDRVKKCYEFMEQNPDCDMVYTYVDIIDGDTKTIPNAMTSIFNQNKTPSDMLRYFFYNGNFICAASLMIKKDVYRKIHFNPCLLQLQDFDMWVKMLLSGFKIMCLPEKLTHYRIHGNNLSLQKDRKKKIELFSRDQFEHTKVLLNFTDYIKTVEQFEEIFQKTVPHNKLISFAIAQEALLIRRRPYYLFALDVIYNEMLDPVKKEMIYEYYKFEMKDFYTLCNNFIEKDSTFNIVCELVRKIKKLFLH
;
A
#
# COMPACT_ATOMS: atom_id res chain seq x y z
N MET A 1 -11.81 -1.31 -24.65
CA MET A 1 -11.99 -2.50 -23.79
C MET A 1 -12.31 -3.66 -24.71
N HIS A 2 -11.79 -4.86 -24.42
CA HIS A 2 -12.11 -6.05 -25.21
C HIS A 2 -13.62 -6.37 -25.09
N VAL A 3 -14.26 -6.75 -26.20
CA VAL A 3 -15.72 -7.00 -26.25
C VAL A 3 -16.15 -8.07 -25.25
N ASP A 4 -15.35 -9.12 -25.08
CA ASP A 4 -15.63 -10.22 -24.16
C ASP A 4 -15.24 -9.96 -22.70
N ARG A 5 -14.72 -8.77 -22.34
CA ARG A 5 -14.21 -8.54 -20.97
C ARG A 5 -15.26 -8.85 -19.91
N VAL A 6 -16.46 -8.32 -20.08
CA VAL A 6 -17.55 -8.50 -19.11
C VAL A 6 -17.90 -9.98 -19.00
N LYS A 7 -18.07 -10.67 -20.12
CA LYS A 7 -18.39 -12.10 -20.17
C LYS A 7 -17.32 -12.93 -19.46
N LYS A 8 -16.04 -12.76 -19.81
CA LYS A 8 -14.92 -13.51 -19.23
C LYS A 8 -14.73 -13.24 -17.74
N CYS A 9 -14.82 -11.98 -17.31
CA CYS A 9 -14.77 -11.66 -15.88
C CYS A 9 -15.93 -12.30 -15.11
N TYR A 10 -17.14 -12.26 -15.67
CA TYR A 10 -18.32 -12.89 -15.06
C TYR A 10 -18.15 -14.42 -14.96
N GLU A 11 -17.80 -15.08 -16.07
CA GLU A 11 -17.55 -16.54 -16.10
C GLU A 11 -16.45 -16.95 -15.12
N PHE A 12 -15.38 -16.16 -15.01
CA PHE A 12 -14.32 -16.38 -14.02
C PHE A 12 -14.85 -16.27 -12.58
N MET A 13 -15.66 -15.27 -12.27
CA MET A 13 -16.25 -15.10 -10.93
C MET A 13 -17.31 -16.15 -10.61
N GLU A 14 -18.06 -16.65 -11.59
CA GLU A 14 -18.99 -17.77 -11.41
C GLU A 14 -18.25 -19.07 -11.08
N GLN A 15 -17.10 -19.32 -11.74
CA GLN A 15 -16.24 -20.47 -11.45
C GLN A 15 -15.45 -20.33 -10.13
N ASN A 16 -15.32 -19.10 -9.63
CA ASN A 16 -14.63 -18.77 -8.39
C ASN A 16 -15.58 -18.00 -7.47
N PRO A 17 -16.59 -18.66 -6.87
CA PRO A 17 -17.65 -17.97 -6.11
C PRO A 17 -17.14 -17.16 -4.92
N ASP A 18 -15.94 -17.47 -4.43
CA ASP A 18 -15.28 -16.71 -3.36
C ASP A 18 -14.62 -15.41 -3.84
N CYS A 19 -14.48 -15.20 -5.16
CA CYS A 19 -13.90 -13.99 -5.73
C CYS A 19 -14.86 -12.82 -5.55
N ASP A 20 -14.46 -11.81 -4.79
CA ASP A 20 -15.26 -10.61 -4.54
C ASP A 20 -14.99 -9.51 -5.57
N MET A 21 -13.76 -9.48 -6.06
CA MET A 21 -13.33 -8.61 -7.14
C MET A 21 -12.30 -9.31 -8.03
N VAL A 22 -12.52 -9.26 -9.35
CA VAL A 22 -11.55 -9.71 -10.35
C VAL A 22 -10.95 -8.50 -11.06
N TYR A 23 -9.64 -8.52 -11.31
CA TYR A 23 -8.98 -7.58 -12.22
C TYR A 23 -8.30 -8.34 -13.36
N THR A 24 -8.16 -7.66 -14.51
CA THR A 24 -7.53 -8.23 -15.70
C THR A 24 -6.21 -7.56 -16.01
N TYR A 25 -5.39 -8.20 -16.84
CA TYR A 25 -4.26 -7.52 -17.48
C TYR A 25 -4.76 -6.44 -18.45
N VAL A 26 -3.85 -5.52 -18.76
CA VAL A 26 -4.09 -4.38 -19.63
C VAL A 26 -3.12 -4.37 -20.81
N ASP A 27 -3.59 -3.86 -21.94
CA ASP A 27 -2.75 -3.33 -23.00
C ASP A 27 -2.70 -1.81 -22.89
N ILE A 28 -1.49 -1.27 -22.97
CA ILE A 28 -1.28 0.17 -23.01
C ILE A 28 -1.45 0.62 -24.46
N ILE A 29 -2.37 1.56 -24.69
CA ILE A 29 -2.67 2.08 -26.02
C ILE A 29 -2.42 3.58 -26.12
N ASP A 30 -2.11 4.06 -27.31
CA ASP A 30 -2.01 5.48 -27.64
C ASP A 30 -3.39 6.11 -27.97
N GLY A 31 -3.38 7.35 -28.49
CA GLY A 31 -4.59 8.06 -28.93
C GLY A 31 -5.36 7.36 -30.06
N ASP A 32 -4.64 6.63 -30.91
CA ASP A 32 -5.18 5.96 -32.10
C ASP A 32 -5.51 4.49 -31.83
N THR A 33 -5.58 4.09 -30.55
CA THR A 33 -5.89 2.73 -30.08
C THR A 33 -4.84 1.67 -30.43
N LYS A 34 -3.65 2.09 -30.86
CA LYS A 34 -2.56 1.17 -31.12
C LYS A 34 -1.85 0.81 -29.82
N THR A 35 -1.61 -0.48 -29.61
CA THR A 35 -0.82 -0.97 -28.47
C THR A 35 0.62 -0.46 -28.58
N ILE A 36 1.12 0.10 -27.49
CA ILE A 36 2.47 0.68 -27.41
C ILE A 36 3.29 0.02 -26.28
N PRO A 37 4.60 -0.19 -26.47
CA PRO A 37 5.48 -0.58 -25.38
C PRO A 37 5.50 0.50 -24.29
N ASN A 38 5.29 0.12 -23.04
CA ASN A 38 5.30 1.04 -21.91
C ASN A 38 5.62 0.32 -20.60
N ALA A 39 6.34 1.00 -19.70
CA ALA A 39 6.68 0.45 -18.38
C ALA A 39 5.44 0.14 -17.51
N MET A 40 4.31 0.83 -17.71
CA MET A 40 3.08 0.53 -16.98
C MET A 40 2.52 -0.86 -17.28
N THR A 41 2.88 -1.48 -18.42
CA THR A 41 2.48 -2.85 -18.72
C THR A 41 3.00 -3.83 -17.67
N SER A 42 4.27 -3.72 -17.24
CA SER A 42 4.82 -4.60 -16.21
C SER A 42 4.30 -4.28 -14.82
N ILE A 43 3.86 -3.04 -14.57
CA ILE A 43 3.19 -2.66 -13.33
C ILE A 43 1.81 -3.30 -13.26
N PHE A 44 0.95 -3.10 -14.27
CA PHE A 44 -0.44 -3.56 -14.23
C PHE A 44 -0.63 -5.06 -14.48
N ASN A 45 0.32 -5.71 -15.17
CA ASN A 45 0.18 -7.13 -15.54
C ASN A 45 0.90 -8.04 -14.54
N GLN A 46 0.50 -7.94 -13.28
CA GLN A 46 1.00 -8.77 -12.19
C GLN A 46 -0.13 -9.60 -11.57
N ASN A 47 0.17 -10.85 -11.21
CA ASN A 47 -0.70 -11.73 -10.43
C ASN A 47 -0.01 -12.05 -9.10
N LYS A 48 -0.75 -12.01 -8.00
CA LYS A 48 -0.25 -12.20 -6.63
C LYS A 48 -1.31 -12.87 -5.77
N THR A 49 -0.89 -13.55 -4.71
CA THR A 49 -1.78 -13.98 -3.63
C THR A 49 -2.28 -12.77 -2.84
N PRO A 50 -3.39 -12.86 -2.07
CA PRO A 50 -3.88 -11.73 -1.26
C PRO A 50 -2.84 -11.12 -0.31
N SER A 51 -2.04 -11.93 0.39
CA SER A 51 -0.99 -11.44 1.28
C SER A 51 0.18 -10.84 0.51
N ASP A 52 0.56 -11.40 -0.64
CA ASP A 52 1.57 -10.79 -1.51
C ASP A 52 1.08 -9.46 -2.13
N MET A 53 -0.23 -9.31 -2.39
CA MET A 53 -0.81 -8.03 -2.80
C MET A 53 -0.67 -7.00 -1.69
N LEU A 54 -1.06 -7.32 -0.45
CA LEU A 54 -0.93 -6.40 0.70
C LEU A 54 0.53 -6.01 0.95
N ARG A 55 1.45 -6.98 0.88
CA ARG A 55 2.90 -6.74 0.95
C ARG A 55 3.34 -5.76 -0.14
N TYR A 56 2.97 -6.04 -1.40
CA TYR A 56 3.35 -5.17 -2.51
C TYR A 56 2.73 -3.77 -2.38
N PHE A 57 1.47 -3.66 -1.97
CA PHE A 57 0.81 -2.39 -1.71
C PHE A 57 1.55 -1.58 -0.65
N PHE A 58 2.01 -2.21 0.42
CA PHE A 58 2.81 -1.54 1.43
C PHE A 58 4.17 -1.09 0.89
N TYR A 59 4.95 -1.91 0.19
CA TYR A 59 6.32 -1.56 -0.19
C TYR A 59 6.46 -0.81 -1.52
N ASN A 60 5.55 -1.04 -2.47
CA ASN A 60 5.66 -0.60 -3.86
C ASN A 60 4.49 0.28 -4.32
N GLY A 61 3.36 0.25 -3.61
CA GLY A 61 2.16 1.00 -3.95
C GLY A 61 1.21 0.26 -4.89
N ASN A 62 0.32 1.00 -5.55
CA ASN A 62 -0.74 0.42 -6.36
C ASN A 62 -0.20 -0.21 -7.66
N PHE A 63 -0.69 -1.40 -7.99
CA PHE A 63 -0.47 -2.05 -9.28
C PHE A 63 -1.76 -2.50 -9.96
N ILE A 64 -2.93 -2.29 -9.36
CA ILE A 64 -4.21 -2.65 -9.96
C ILE A 64 -4.72 -1.45 -10.76
N CYS A 65 -5.05 -1.68 -12.03
CA CYS A 65 -5.68 -0.67 -12.87
C CYS A 65 -7.18 -0.58 -12.53
N ALA A 66 -7.66 0.56 -12.04
CA ALA A 66 -9.08 0.75 -11.72
C ALA A 66 -10.03 0.45 -12.89
N ALA A 67 -9.59 0.65 -14.13
CA ALA A 67 -10.39 0.37 -15.31
C ALA A 67 -10.49 -1.13 -15.66
N SER A 68 -9.68 -1.99 -15.05
CA SER A 68 -9.62 -3.42 -15.40
C SER A 68 -10.49 -4.32 -14.52
N LEU A 69 -11.15 -3.78 -13.48
CA LEU A 69 -11.88 -4.58 -12.50
C LEU A 69 -13.37 -4.80 -12.72
N MET A 70 -13.86 -5.92 -12.21
CA MET A 70 -15.27 -6.21 -11.97
C MET A 70 -15.41 -6.62 -10.50
N ILE A 71 -16.42 -6.06 -9.81
CA ILE A 71 -16.65 -6.26 -8.37
C ILE A 71 -18.10 -6.69 -8.13
N LYS A 72 -18.32 -7.57 -7.16
CA LYS A 72 -19.67 -7.93 -6.73
C LYS A 72 -20.39 -6.70 -6.17
N LYS A 73 -21.65 -6.52 -6.57
CA LYS A 73 -22.49 -5.38 -6.14
C LYS A 73 -22.63 -5.28 -4.62
N ASP A 74 -22.81 -6.39 -3.93
CA ASP A 74 -22.99 -6.39 -2.48
C ASP A 74 -21.69 -6.11 -1.71
N VAL A 75 -20.54 -6.42 -2.31
CA VAL A 75 -19.22 -6.05 -1.77
C VAL A 75 -18.99 -4.56 -1.95
N TYR A 76 -19.25 -4.04 -3.16
CA TYR A 76 -19.13 -2.61 -3.46
C TYR A 76 -20.01 -1.73 -2.55
N ARG A 77 -21.16 -2.23 -2.09
CA ARG A 77 -22.03 -1.52 -1.15
C ARG A 77 -21.54 -1.50 0.29
N LYS A 78 -20.62 -2.39 0.66
CA LYS A 78 -20.04 -2.47 2.02
C LYS A 78 -18.79 -1.61 2.17
N ILE A 79 -18.08 -1.36 1.07
CA ILE A 79 -16.79 -0.67 1.07
C ILE A 79 -16.92 0.60 0.25
N HIS A 80 -16.81 1.73 0.94
CA HIS A 80 -17.02 3.04 0.33
C HIS A 80 -15.67 3.69 -0.02
N PHE A 81 -15.66 4.43 -1.13
CA PHE A 81 -14.56 5.34 -1.42
C PHE A 81 -14.42 6.36 -0.29
N ASN A 82 -13.17 6.69 0.04
CA ASN A 82 -12.89 7.85 0.89
C ASN A 82 -12.99 9.12 0.03
N PRO A 83 -14.03 9.97 0.20
CA PRO A 83 -14.23 11.14 -0.67
C PRO A 83 -13.16 12.22 -0.48
N CYS A 84 -12.33 12.12 0.56
CA CYS A 84 -11.20 13.01 0.79
C CYS A 84 -9.92 12.59 0.04
N LEU A 85 -9.92 11.43 -0.62
CA LEU A 85 -8.83 10.99 -1.49
C LEU A 85 -9.24 11.25 -2.94
N LEU A 86 -8.44 12.02 -3.66
CA LEU A 86 -8.74 12.36 -5.06
C LEU A 86 -7.90 11.52 -6.03
N GLN A 87 -6.67 11.14 -5.66
CA GLN A 87 -5.77 10.36 -6.51
C GLN A 87 -5.73 8.89 -6.14
N LEU A 88 -5.74 8.58 -4.85
CA LEU A 88 -5.52 7.23 -4.31
C LEU A 88 -6.80 6.58 -3.79
N GLN A 89 -7.97 7.09 -4.18
CA GLN A 89 -9.27 6.55 -3.72
C GLN A 89 -9.47 5.07 -4.07
N ASP A 90 -9.01 4.66 -5.26
CA ASP A 90 -9.07 3.29 -5.72
C ASP A 90 -8.07 2.43 -4.94
N PHE A 91 -6.84 2.91 -4.80
CA PHE A 91 -5.80 2.22 -4.06
C PHE A 91 -6.17 1.99 -2.59
N ASP A 92 -6.67 3.02 -1.91
CA ASP A 92 -7.22 2.95 -0.55
C ASP A 92 -8.29 1.88 -0.44
N MET A 93 -9.20 1.84 -1.41
CA MET A 93 -10.27 0.85 -1.46
C MET A 93 -9.69 -0.57 -1.56
N TRP A 94 -8.79 -0.85 -2.51
CA TRP A 94 -8.19 -2.20 -2.67
C TRP A 94 -7.49 -2.68 -1.40
N VAL A 95 -6.75 -1.79 -0.72
CA VAL A 95 -6.09 -2.09 0.55
C VAL A 95 -7.12 -2.45 1.62
N LYS A 96 -8.18 -1.64 1.79
CA LYS A 96 -9.26 -1.92 2.74
C LYS A 96 -10.01 -3.21 2.43
N MET A 97 -10.26 -3.51 1.15
CA MET A 97 -10.90 -4.75 0.72
C MET A 97 -10.14 -5.97 1.24
N LEU A 98 -8.85 -6.06 0.90
CA LEU A 98 -8.00 -7.19 1.30
C LEU A 98 -7.86 -7.28 2.83
N LEU A 99 -7.65 -6.14 3.50
CA LEU A 99 -7.52 -6.11 4.96
C LEU A 99 -8.84 -6.46 5.69
N SER A 100 -9.98 -6.29 5.04
CA SER A 100 -11.30 -6.69 5.56
C SER A 100 -11.66 -8.13 5.20
N GLY A 101 -10.75 -8.88 4.56
CA GLY A 101 -10.94 -10.29 4.22
C GLY A 101 -11.66 -10.56 2.89
N PHE A 102 -11.94 -9.54 2.08
CA PHE A 102 -12.49 -9.75 0.73
C PHE A 102 -11.42 -10.32 -0.21
N LYS A 103 -11.82 -11.21 -1.12
CA LYS A 103 -10.88 -11.86 -2.04
C LYS A 103 -10.78 -11.12 -3.37
N ILE A 104 -9.59 -10.62 -3.67
CA ILE A 104 -9.24 -10.05 -4.97
C ILE A 104 -8.47 -11.09 -5.78
N MET A 105 -8.89 -11.37 -7.01
CA MET A 105 -8.24 -12.34 -7.90
C MET A 105 -7.87 -11.74 -9.25
N CYS A 106 -6.86 -12.30 -9.89
CA CYS A 106 -6.43 -11.91 -11.22
C CYS A 106 -6.96 -12.89 -12.26
N LEU A 107 -7.59 -12.38 -13.32
CA LEU A 107 -7.76 -13.08 -14.59
C LEU A 107 -6.61 -12.62 -15.51
N PRO A 108 -5.56 -13.43 -15.74
CA PRO A 108 -4.33 -13.02 -16.42
C PRO A 108 -4.48 -12.90 -17.95
N GLU A 109 -5.57 -12.29 -18.40
CA GLU A 109 -5.87 -12.00 -19.80
C GLU A 109 -5.90 -10.48 -20.04
N LYS A 110 -5.38 -10.06 -21.20
CA LYS A 110 -5.36 -8.66 -21.61
C LYS A 110 -6.73 -8.23 -22.15
N LEU A 111 -7.64 -7.89 -21.25
CA LEU A 111 -9.04 -7.56 -21.60
C LEU A 111 -9.36 -6.07 -21.49
N THR A 112 -8.41 -5.27 -21.00
CA THR A 112 -8.58 -3.83 -20.78
C THR A 112 -7.57 -3.05 -21.60
N HIS A 113 -8.00 -1.95 -22.23
CA HIS A 113 -7.09 -1.04 -22.92
C HIS A 113 -6.95 0.23 -22.09
N TYR A 114 -5.74 0.46 -21.57
CA TYR A 114 -5.42 1.65 -20.80
C TYR A 114 -4.77 2.69 -21.71
N ARG A 115 -5.47 3.81 -21.93
CA ARG A 115 -5.02 4.85 -22.84
C ARG A 115 -4.05 5.80 -22.17
N ILE A 116 -2.91 6.04 -22.81
CA ILE A 116 -1.99 7.11 -22.47
C ILE A 116 -2.18 8.26 -23.44
N HIS A 117 -2.47 9.44 -22.92
CA HIS A 117 -2.41 10.71 -23.63
C HIS A 117 -1.73 11.77 -22.75
N GLY A 118 -1.38 12.92 -23.33
CA GLY A 118 -0.58 13.97 -22.67
C GLY A 118 -1.20 14.59 -21.40
N ASN A 119 -2.43 14.22 -21.03
CA ASN A 119 -3.16 14.73 -19.85
C ASN A 119 -3.40 13.66 -18.78
N ASN A 120 -2.84 12.45 -18.89
CA ASN A 120 -2.95 11.46 -17.82
C ASN A 120 -2.37 12.04 -16.51
N LEU A 121 -3.05 11.82 -15.39
CA LEU A 121 -2.58 12.28 -14.06
C LEU A 121 -1.16 11.74 -13.76
N SER A 122 -0.90 10.49 -14.13
CA SER A 122 0.40 9.81 -13.95
C SER A 122 1.51 10.32 -14.88
N LEU A 123 1.19 11.08 -15.93
CA LEU A 123 2.13 11.54 -16.96
C LEU A 123 2.05 13.06 -17.19
N GLN A 124 1.51 13.79 -16.20
CA GLN A 124 1.35 15.24 -16.26
C GLN A 124 2.69 15.90 -16.59
N LYS A 125 2.75 16.76 -17.61
CA LYS A 125 4.00 17.44 -18.02
C LYS A 125 4.17 18.81 -17.38
N ASP A 126 3.07 19.45 -17.02
CA ASP A 126 3.07 20.76 -16.36
C ASP A 126 3.71 20.70 -14.96
N ARG A 127 4.71 21.56 -14.70
CA ARG A 127 5.47 21.56 -13.46
C ARG A 127 4.62 21.92 -12.24
N LYS A 128 3.73 22.90 -12.37
CA LYS A 128 2.87 23.34 -11.25
C LYS A 128 1.93 22.22 -10.86
N LYS A 129 1.25 21.61 -11.84
CA LYS A 129 0.38 20.46 -11.61
C LYS A 129 1.15 19.27 -11.06
N LYS A 130 2.38 18.98 -11.53
CA LYS A 130 3.23 17.93 -10.93
C LYS A 130 3.45 18.16 -9.43
N ILE A 131 3.76 19.39 -9.02
CA ILE A 131 3.97 19.74 -7.60
C ILE A 131 2.68 19.55 -6.80
N GLU A 132 1.53 20.02 -7.33
CA GLU A 132 0.22 19.83 -6.69
C GLU A 132 -0.13 18.35 -6.53
N LEU A 133 0.05 17.56 -7.59
CA LEU A 133 -0.18 16.11 -7.59
C LEU A 133 0.73 15.41 -6.60
N PHE A 134 2.02 15.77 -6.59
CA PHE A 134 3.00 15.22 -5.66
C PHE A 134 2.62 15.52 -4.21
N SER A 135 2.39 16.78 -3.86
CA SER A 135 2.00 17.18 -2.50
C SER A 135 0.74 16.45 -2.03
N ARG A 136 -0.25 16.28 -2.91
CA ARG A 136 -1.46 15.53 -2.60
C ARG A 136 -1.19 14.03 -2.43
N ASP A 137 -0.40 13.41 -3.31
CA ASP A 137 0.05 12.03 -3.17
C ASP A 137 0.74 11.79 -1.82
N GLN A 138 1.64 12.71 -1.41
CA GLN A 138 2.30 12.59 -0.11
C GLN A 138 1.29 12.50 1.05
N PHE A 139 0.24 13.33 1.05
CA PHE A 139 -0.77 13.29 2.11
C PHE A 139 -1.68 12.07 2.00
N GLU A 140 -2.27 11.83 0.81
CA GLU A 140 -3.20 10.71 0.59
C GLU A 140 -2.54 9.36 0.88
N HIS A 141 -1.26 9.19 0.53
CA HIS A 141 -0.54 7.94 0.78
C HIS A 141 -0.37 7.67 2.28
N THR A 142 -0.24 8.70 3.13
CA THR A 142 -0.27 8.49 4.59
C THR A 142 -1.61 7.91 5.06
N LYS A 143 -2.71 8.31 4.43
CA LYS A 143 -4.05 7.82 4.76
C LYS A 143 -4.26 6.38 4.32
N VAL A 144 -3.69 5.99 3.17
CA VAL A 144 -3.67 4.58 2.75
C VAL A 144 -2.88 3.73 3.74
N LEU A 145 -1.72 4.21 4.21
CA LEU A 145 -0.87 3.49 5.15
C LEU A 145 -1.53 3.26 6.51
N LEU A 146 -2.36 4.20 6.99
CA LEU A 146 -3.14 4.04 8.24
C LEU A 146 -4.04 2.81 8.23
N ASN A 147 -4.53 2.37 7.07
CA ASN A 147 -5.33 1.14 7.01
C ASN A 147 -4.54 -0.08 7.52
N PHE A 148 -3.22 -0.14 7.32
CA PHE A 148 -2.42 -1.27 7.79
C PHE A 148 -2.39 -1.35 9.32
N THR A 149 -2.33 -0.22 10.03
CA THR A 149 -2.42 -0.20 11.50
C THR A 149 -3.86 -0.36 12.00
N ASP A 150 -4.84 0.12 11.23
CA ASP A 150 -6.24 0.10 11.60
C ASP A 150 -6.88 -1.28 11.47
N TYR A 151 -6.40 -2.13 10.56
CA TYR A 151 -7.01 -3.43 10.28
C TYR A 151 -6.15 -4.64 10.66
N ILE A 152 -4.81 -4.54 10.69
CA ILE A 152 -3.95 -5.65 11.11
C ILE A 152 -3.95 -5.70 12.65
N LYS A 153 -4.56 -6.74 13.22
CA LYS A 153 -4.75 -6.88 14.69
C LYS A 153 -4.12 -8.12 15.30
N THR A 154 -3.68 -9.06 14.47
CA THR A 154 -3.12 -10.34 14.90
C THR A 154 -1.68 -10.50 14.44
N VAL A 155 -0.90 -11.28 15.18
CA VAL A 155 0.50 -11.55 14.85
C VAL A 155 0.59 -12.31 13.54
N GLU A 156 -0.35 -13.23 13.32
CA GLU A 156 -0.45 -14.07 12.13
C GLU A 156 -0.65 -13.23 10.87
N GLN A 157 -1.55 -12.24 10.89
CA GLN A 157 -1.73 -11.31 9.76
C GLN A 157 -0.46 -10.52 9.47
N PHE A 158 0.21 -10.04 10.52
CA PHE A 158 1.47 -9.30 10.35
C PHE A 158 2.56 -10.20 9.76
N GLU A 159 2.74 -11.40 10.27
CA GLU A 159 3.72 -12.38 9.80
C GLU A 159 3.46 -12.78 8.34
N GLU A 160 2.21 -13.02 7.97
CA GLU A 160 1.82 -13.35 6.60
C GLU A 160 2.14 -12.19 5.63
N ILE A 161 1.78 -10.95 5.97
CA ILE A 161 1.93 -9.78 5.10
C ILE A 161 3.36 -9.26 5.06
N PHE A 162 4.10 -9.30 6.17
CA PHE A 162 5.43 -8.73 6.27
C PHE A 162 6.56 -9.78 6.28
N GLN A 163 6.27 -11.07 6.48
CA GLN A 163 7.29 -12.13 6.63
C GLN A 163 8.33 -11.73 7.69
N LYS A 164 7.84 -11.20 8.80
CA LYS A 164 8.58 -10.74 9.97
C LYS A 164 7.78 -11.09 11.22
N THR A 165 8.47 -11.39 12.30
CA THR A 165 7.83 -11.68 13.58
C THR A 165 7.58 -10.41 14.37
N VAL A 166 6.56 -10.45 15.24
CA VAL A 166 6.29 -9.41 16.24
C VAL A 166 5.96 -10.08 17.57
N PRO A 167 6.59 -9.66 18.69
CA PRO A 167 6.43 -10.33 19.99
C PRO A 167 5.00 -10.43 20.52
N HIS A 168 4.18 -9.44 20.20
CA HIS A 168 2.88 -9.27 20.82
C HIS A 168 1.96 -8.43 19.94
N ASN A 169 0.67 -8.75 19.91
CA ASN A 169 -0.31 -8.04 19.07
C ASN A 169 -0.37 -6.52 19.34
N LYS A 170 -0.23 -6.10 20.60
CA LYS A 170 -0.13 -4.69 21.03
C LYS A 170 1.02 -3.91 20.38
N LEU A 171 2.02 -4.58 19.82
CA LEU A 171 3.21 -3.98 19.20
C LEU A 171 3.16 -4.00 17.66
N ILE A 172 2.07 -4.50 17.05
CA ILE A 172 1.91 -4.58 15.59
C ILE A 172 2.05 -3.20 14.95
N SER A 173 1.36 -2.18 15.46
CA SER A 173 1.44 -0.83 14.88
C SER A 173 2.86 -0.27 14.92
N PHE A 174 3.58 -0.48 16.03
CA PHE A 174 4.98 -0.10 16.15
C PHE A 174 5.86 -0.87 15.17
N ALA A 175 5.64 -2.17 14.97
CA ALA A 175 6.37 -2.98 13.99
C ALA A 175 6.11 -2.52 12.54
N ILE A 176 4.86 -2.19 12.19
CA ILE A 176 4.50 -1.61 10.88
C ILE A 176 5.21 -0.28 10.67
N ALA A 177 5.26 0.59 11.69
CA ALA A 177 5.99 1.86 11.62
C ALA A 177 7.49 1.65 11.38
N GLN A 178 8.11 0.63 11.97
CA GLN A 178 9.50 0.28 11.69
C GLN A 178 9.72 -0.15 10.23
N GLU A 179 8.81 -0.93 9.65
CA GLU A 179 8.87 -1.27 8.22
C GLU A 179 8.77 -0.02 7.34
N ALA A 180 7.88 0.91 7.70
CA ALA A 180 7.75 2.18 6.99
C ALA A 180 9.01 3.06 7.07
N LEU A 181 9.71 3.09 8.22
CA LEU A 181 10.98 3.83 8.37
C LEU A 181 12.10 3.36 7.44
N LEU A 182 12.04 2.12 6.96
CA LEU A 182 13.01 1.55 6.00
C LEU A 182 12.71 1.94 4.55
N ILE A 183 11.57 2.56 4.29
CA ILE A 183 11.17 3.02 2.96
C ILE A 183 11.52 4.51 2.87
N ARG A 184 12.46 4.84 1.98
CA ARG A 184 12.92 6.22 1.79
C ARG A 184 11.92 7.08 1.01
N ARG A 185 10.74 7.26 1.57
CA ARG A 185 9.66 8.10 1.05
C ARG A 185 9.07 8.89 2.21
N ARG A 186 8.93 10.20 2.02
CA ARG A 186 8.38 11.12 3.03
C ARG A 186 7.02 10.69 3.61
N PRO A 187 6.02 10.20 2.85
CA PRO A 187 4.75 9.74 3.43
C PRO A 187 4.92 8.62 4.44
N TYR A 188 5.79 7.64 4.15
CA TYR A 188 6.07 6.53 5.06
C TYR A 188 6.73 7.00 6.35
N TYR A 189 7.67 7.93 6.21
CA TYR A 189 8.37 8.51 7.34
C TYR A 189 7.43 9.30 8.26
N LEU A 190 6.59 10.17 7.69
CA LEU A 190 5.60 10.94 8.46
C LEU A 190 4.56 10.03 9.12
N PHE A 191 4.06 9.03 8.39
CA PHE A 191 3.19 7.99 8.92
C PHE A 191 3.84 7.27 10.11
N ALA A 192 5.10 6.84 9.97
CA ALA A 192 5.81 6.12 11.02
C ALA A 192 6.01 7.00 12.28
N LEU A 193 6.37 8.28 12.11
CA LEU A 193 6.51 9.21 13.24
C LEU A 193 5.18 9.37 13.99
N ASP A 194 4.07 9.53 13.27
CA ASP A 194 2.74 9.70 13.86
C ASP A 194 2.30 8.44 14.62
N VAL A 195 2.50 7.25 14.03
CA VAL A 195 2.22 5.98 14.71
C VAL A 195 3.08 5.84 15.96
N ILE A 196 4.40 6.01 15.86
CA ILE A 196 5.30 5.88 17.01
C ILE A 196 4.97 6.90 18.10
N TYR A 197 4.63 8.14 17.73
CA TYR A 197 4.18 9.16 18.68
C TYR A 197 2.99 8.66 19.50
N ASN A 198 1.94 8.15 18.85
CA ASN A 198 0.75 7.66 19.53
C ASN A 198 1.03 6.41 20.37
N GLU A 199 1.85 5.47 19.88
CA GLU A 199 2.22 4.27 20.62
C GLU A 199 3.06 4.60 21.89
N MET A 200 3.92 5.63 21.82
CA MET A 200 4.76 6.05 22.95
C MET A 200 4.01 6.89 24.00
N LEU A 201 2.83 7.43 23.66
CA LEU A 201 1.95 8.11 24.63
C LEU A 201 1.19 7.13 25.52
N ASP A 202 0.94 5.90 25.07
CA ASP A 202 0.35 4.83 25.87
C ASP A 202 1.42 4.25 26.82
N PRO A 203 1.26 4.36 28.16
CA PRO A 203 2.28 3.91 29.10
C PRO A 203 2.59 2.41 29.01
N VAL A 204 1.57 1.58 28.76
CA VAL A 204 1.72 0.12 28.68
C VAL A 204 2.49 -0.23 27.41
N LYS A 205 2.10 0.36 26.27
CA LYS A 205 2.82 0.13 25.01
C LYS A 205 4.24 0.66 25.07
N LYS A 206 4.48 1.83 25.67
CA LYS A 206 5.81 2.39 25.87
C LYS A 206 6.72 1.46 26.68
N GLU A 207 6.21 0.88 27.78
CA GLU A 207 6.97 -0.10 28.57
C GLU A 207 7.30 -1.34 27.75
N MET A 208 6.32 -1.91 27.04
CA MET A 208 6.55 -3.06 26.16
C MET A 208 7.54 -2.73 25.02
N ILE A 209 7.44 -1.55 24.41
CA ILE A 209 8.37 -1.11 23.37
C ILE A 209 9.80 -1.07 23.93
N TYR A 210 9.97 -0.53 25.14
CA TYR A 210 11.27 -0.58 25.79
C TYR A 210 11.73 -2.00 26.09
N GLU A 211 10.86 -2.85 26.64
CA GLU A 211 11.17 -4.23 27.00
C GLU A 211 11.68 -5.03 25.79
N TYR A 212 10.93 -5.02 24.69
CA TYR A 212 11.17 -5.86 23.51
C TYR A 212 12.15 -5.24 22.50
N TYR A 213 12.19 -3.91 22.38
CA TYR A 213 12.95 -3.22 21.34
C TYR A 213 14.06 -2.32 21.87
N LYS A 214 14.12 -2.11 23.19
CA LYS A 214 15.04 -1.15 23.84
C LYS A 214 14.98 0.24 23.19
N PHE A 215 13.79 0.62 22.72
CA PHE A 215 13.49 1.89 22.10
C PHE A 215 12.93 2.85 23.15
N GLU A 216 13.50 4.05 23.23
CA GLU A 216 13.17 5.05 24.24
C GLU A 216 12.77 6.39 23.61
N MET A 217 12.32 7.35 24.41
CA MET A 217 11.97 8.69 23.94
C MET A 217 13.12 9.39 23.21
N LYS A 218 14.38 9.16 23.63
CA LYS A 218 15.56 9.73 22.97
C LYS A 218 15.71 9.23 21.53
N ASP A 219 15.38 7.97 21.28
CA ASP A 219 15.43 7.37 19.94
C ASP A 219 14.32 7.98 19.05
N PHE A 220 13.12 8.21 19.62
CA PHE A 220 12.06 8.94 18.93
C PHE A 220 12.48 10.38 18.59
N TYR A 221 13.13 11.10 19.51
CA TYR A 221 13.66 12.44 19.22
C TYR A 221 14.75 12.40 18.13
N THR A 222 15.61 11.37 18.14
CA THR A 222 16.56 11.15 17.04
C THR A 222 15.84 10.99 15.71
N LEU A 223 14.73 10.24 15.66
CA LEU A 223 13.90 10.19 14.46
C LEU A 223 13.44 11.60 14.10
N CYS A 224 12.69 12.31 14.95
CA CYS A 224 12.16 13.66 14.64
C CYS A 224 13.19 14.66 14.12
N ASN A 225 14.46 14.55 14.54
CA ASN A 225 15.55 15.41 14.11
C ASN A 225 16.14 15.06 12.73
N ASN A 226 15.89 13.85 12.21
CA ASN A 226 16.55 13.31 11.02
C ASN A 226 15.60 13.20 9.82
N PHE A 227 15.67 14.21 8.96
CA PHE A 227 14.83 14.29 7.77
C PHE A 227 15.28 13.33 6.66
N ILE A 228 14.45 12.37 6.29
CA ILE A 228 14.81 11.18 5.48
C ILE A 228 15.25 11.44 4.02
N GLU A 229 15.11 12.67 3.52
CA GLU A 229 15.46 13.00 2.13
C GLU A 229 16.98 13.00 1.88
N LYS A 230 17.83 13.16 2.92
CA LYS A 230 19.31 13.09 2.82
C LYS A 230 19.83 11.67 3.11
N ASP A 231 20.91 11.27 2.43
CA ASP A 231 21.50 9.93 2.60
C ASP A 231 21.98 9.70 4.05
N SER A 232 22.68 10.70 4.61
CA SER A 232 23.25 10.63 5.95
C SER A 232 22.18 10.42 7.03
N THR A 233 21.06 11.15 6.93
CA THR A 233 19.95 11.04 7.88
C THR A 233 19.17 9.74 7.69
N PHE A 234 18.98 9.27 6.45
CA PHE A 234 18.34 7.99 6.20
C PHE A 234 19.17 6.81 6.76
N ASN A 235 20.51 6.88 6.67
CA ASN A 235 21.38 5.88 7.26
C ASN A 235 21.23 5.82 8.78
N ILE A 236 21.13 6.97 9.46
CA ILE A 236 20.87 7.03 10.92
C ILE A 236 19.53 6.34 11.24
N VAL A 237 18.47 6.63 10.48
CA VAL A 237 17.16 5.98 10.65
C VAL A 237 17.29 4.46 10.47
N CYS A 238 17.97 4.01 9.41
CA CYS A 238 18.17 2.58 9.15
C CYS A 238 18.99 1.89 10.25
N GLU A 239 20.04 2.52 10.76
CA GLU A 239 20.84 2.00 11.87
C GLU A 239 20.01 1.84 13.14
N LEU A 240 19.16 2.83 13.45
CA LEU A 240 18.26 2.75 14.58
C LEU A 240 17.27 1.58 14.43
N VAL A 241 16.62 1.44 13.27
CA VAL A 241 15.72 0.31 13.01
C VAL A 241 16.44 -1.04 13.06
N ARG A 242 17.68 -1.13 12.55
CA ARG A 242 18.48 -2.37 12.63
C ARG A 242 18.87 -2.71 14.07
N LYS A 243 19.22 -1.72 14.90
CA LYS A 243 19.51 -1.89 16.33
C LYS A 243 18.28 -2.49 17.04
N ILE A 244 17.10 -1.96 16.75
CA ILE A 244 15.82 -2.44 17.30
C ILE A 244 15.56 -3.90 16.92
N LYS A 245 15.75 -4.27 15.65
CA LYS A 245 15.44 -5.62 15.14
C LYS A 245 16.40 -6.72 15.59
N LYS A 246 17.65 -6.40 15.96
CA LYS A 246 18.65 -7.39 16.40
C LYS A 246 18.30 -8.10 17.70
N LEU A 247 17.36 -7.58 18.49
CA LEU A 247 16.98 -8.12 19.79
C LEU A 247 16.09 -9.38 19.70
N PHE A 248 15.63 -9.76 18.50
CA PHE A 248 14.72 -10.90 18.24
C PHE A 248 15.36 -12.06 17.47
N LEU A 249 16.69 -12.06 17.30
CA LEU A 249 17.44 -13.12 16.61
C LEU A 249 18.12 -14.12 17.57
N HIS A 250 17.60 -14.27 18.79
CA HIS A 250 17.98 -15.30 19.74
C HIS A 250 16.78 -16.17 20.11
#